data_AF-A0A9E5TMJ4-F1
#
_entry.id   AF-A0A9E5TMJ4-F1
#
_cell.length_a   1.000
_cell.length_b   1.000
_cell.length_c   1.000
_cell.angle_alpha   90.00
_cell.angle_beta   90.00
_cell.angle_gamma   90.00
#
_symmetry.space_group_name_H-M   'P 1'
#
loop_
_entity.id
_entity.type
_entity.pdbx_description
1 polymer ?
#
loop_
_entity_poly.entity_id
_entity_poly.type
_entity_poly.pdbx_seq_one_letter_code
_entity_poly.pdbx_strand_id
1 'polypeptide(L)'
;TAPDNPVNDYLIEQVQAQFGTFPDLFDADGMNAAIMVVEALKATGGDASADALRGVLEGLSFEGPKGTIDIRPEDHVAIQDMYIVKLLNVDDPEFKYYEYVATV
;
A
#
# COMPACT_ATOMS: atom_id res chain seq x y z
N THR A 1 -2.84 11.82 5.30
CA THR A 1 -3.27 11.22 4.02
C THR A 1 -4.74 10.83 4.15
N ALA A 2 -5.38 10.28 3.12
CA ALA A 2 -6.78 9.83 3.21
C ALA A 2 -6.98 8.52 4.01
N PRO A 3 -6.07 7.52 3.92
CA PRO A 3 -6.13 6.34 4.79
C PRO A 3 -5.87 6.71 6.25
N ASP A 4 -6.60 6.05 7.16
CA ASP A 4 -6.43 6.15 8.62
C ASP A 4 -6.20 4.74 9.19
N ASN A 5 -4.93 4.31 9.20
CA ASN A 5 -4.53 3.01 9.69
C ASN A 5 -3.05 3.00 10.16
N PRO A 6 -2.66 2.05 11.05
CA PRO A 6 -1.31 2.02 11.60
C PRO A 6 -0.19 1.80 10.57
N VAL A 7 -0.48 1.15 9.43
CA VAL A 7 0.52 0.88 8.38
C VAL A 7 0.87 2.18 7.65
N ASN A 8 -0.14 3.01 7.37
CA ASN A 8 0.05 4.34 6.79
C ASN A 8 0.71 5.31 7.79
N ASP A 9 0.36 5.25 9.07
CA ASP A 9 1.03 6.04 10.10
C ASP A 9 2.52 5.71 10.17
N TYR A 10 2.87 4.43 10.14
CA TYR A 10 4.25 3.98 10.06
C TYR A 10 4.95 4.48 8.80
N LEU A 11 4.30 4.41 7.64
CA LEU A 11 4.86 4.92 6.38
C LEU A 11 5.19 6.41 6.49
N ILE A 12 4.25 7.23 6.98
CA ILE A 12 4.44 8.68 7.16
C ILE A 12 5.62 8.95 8.09
N GLU A 13 5.67 8.28 9.25
CA GLU A 13 6.75 8.45 10.22
C GLU A 13 8.12 8.11 9.61
N GLN A 14 8.22 6.97 8.90
CA GLN A 14 9.48 6.52 8.34
C GLN A 14 9.97 7.40 7.19
N VAL A 15 9.08 7.83 6.29
CA VAL A 15 9.45 8.70 5.17
C VAL A 15 9.92 10.06 5.70
N GLN A 16 9.24 10.61 6.71
CA GLN A 16 9.65 11.85 7.35
C GLN A 16 11.00 11.70 8.06
N ALA A 17 11.19 10.63 8.84
CA ALA A 17 12.42 10.40 9.60
C ALA A 17 13.65 10.18 8.71
N GLN A 18 13.50 9.46 7.59
CA GLN A 18 14.61 9.07 6.73
C GLN A 18 14.93 10.10 5.65
N PHE A 19 13.90 10.79 5.13
CA PHE A 19 14.04 11.63 3.94
C PHE A 19 13.61 13.09 4.15
N GLY A 20 13.01 13.42 5.30
CA GLY A 20 12.56 14.80 5.60
C GLY A 20 11.42 15.27 4.69
N THR A 21 10.65 14.36 4.12
CA THR A 21 9.50 14.63 3.25
C THR A 21 8.29 13.78 3.68
N PHE A 22 7.16 13.94 2.99
CA PHE A 22 5.94 13.17 3.21
C PHE A 22 5.73 12.16 2.07
N PRO A 23 5.07 11.01 2.32
CA PRO A 23 4.84 10.00 1.30
C PRO A 23 3.87 10.49 0.22
N ASP A 24 4.14 10.08 -1.01
CA ASP A 24 3.22 10.16 -2.14
C ASP A 24 2.73 8.75 -2.53
N LEU A 25 1.93 8.64 -3.60
CA LEU A 25 1.31 7.42 -4.11
C LEU A 25 2.32 6.27 -4.29
N PHE A 26 3.52 6.58 -4.81
CA PHE A 26 4.55 5.57 -5.09
C PHE A 26 5.18 4.97 -3.82
N ASP A 27 5.22 5.71 -2.71
CA ASP A 27 5.74 5.19 -1.44
C ASP A 27 4.79 4.12 -0.87
N ALA A 28 3.48 4.36 -0.96
CA ALA A 28 2.47 3.40 -0.55
C ALA A 28 2.49 2.13 -1.43
N ASP A 29 2.62 2.29 -2.75
CA ASP A 29 2.73 1.16 -3.69
C ASP A 29 3.99 0.31 -3.42
N GLY A 30 5.12 0.97 -3.16
CA GLY A 30 6.37 0.29 -2.81
C GLY A 30 6.24 -0.52 -1.52
N MET A 31 5.60 0.05 -0.49
CA MET A 31 5.35 -0.65 0.78
C MET A 31 4.41 -1.84 0.59
N ASN A 32 3.32 -1.69 -0.18
CA ASN A 32 2.41 -2.79 -0.51
C ASN A 32 3.15 -3.95 -1.20
N ALA A 33 3.98 -3.65 -2.21
CA ALA A 33 4.76 -4.66 -2.91
C ALA A 33 5.74 -5.38 -1.97
N ALA A 34 6.39 -4.66 -1.05
CA ALA A 34 7.30 -5.24 -0.07
C ALA A 34 6.57 -6.18 0.90
N ILE A 35 5.41 -5.78 1.44
CA ILE A 35 4.59 -6.62 2.31
C ILE A 35 4.17 -7.89 1.56
N MET A 36 3.64 -7.75 0.34
CA MET A 36 3.20 -8.87 -0.49
C MET A 36 4.30 -9.91 -0.70
N VAL A 37 5.53 -9.48 -1.03
CA VAL A 37 6.68 -10.38 -1.21
C VAL A 37 7.06 -11.07 0.10
N VAL A 38 7.08 -10.36 1.22
CA VAL A 38 7.40 -10.93 2.53
C VAL A 38 6.37 -11.96 2.96
N GLU A 39 5.07 -11.67 2.81
CA GLU A 39 4.00 -12.61 3.16
C GLU A 39 4.02 -13.85 2.27
N ALA A 40 4.26 -13.69 0.96
CA ALA A 40 4.42 -14.82 0.05
C ALA A 40 5.61 -15.72 0.45
N LEU A 41 6.78 -15.13 0.74
CA LEU A 41 7.94 -15.89 1.18
C LEU A 41 7.73 -16.58 2.53
N LYS A 42 6.99 -15.96 3.46
CA LYS A 42 6.59 -16.64 4.71
C LYS A 42 5.70 -17.85 4.42
N ALA A 43 4.72 -17.69 3.54
CA ALA A 43 3.77 -18.75 3.20
C ALA A 43 4.42 -19.93 2.46
N THR A 44 5.44 -19.68 1.63
CA THR A 44 6.20 -20.74 0.94
C THR A 44 7.34 -21.32 1.77
N GLY A 45 7.58 -20.82 2.99
CA GLY A 45 8.74 -21.21 3.79
C GLY A 45 10.08 -20.80 3.16
N GLY A 46 10.08 -19.72 2.38
CA GLY A 46 11.26 -19.16 1.73
C GLY A 46 11.54 -19.67 0.31
N ASP A 47 10.69 -20.55 -0.24
CA ASP A 47 10.78 -20.92 -1.65
C ASP A 47 10.35 -19.74 -2.54
N ALA A 48 11.32 -19.20 -3.28
CA ALA A 48 11.13 -18.06 -4.18
C ALA A 48 10.92 -18.48 -5.65
N SER A 49 10.66 -19.77 -5.92
CA SER A 49 10.32 -20.22 -7.26
C SER A 49 8.99 -19.64 -7.72
N ALA A 50 8.89 -19.34 -9.03
CA ALA A 50 7.71 -18.69 -9.59
C ALA A 50 6.42 -19.49 -9.36
N ASP A 51 6.48 -20.82 -9.43
CA ASP A 51 5.32 -21.69 -9.19
C ASP A 51 4.88 -21.69 -7.72
N ALA A 52 5.83 -21.70 -6.77
CA ALA A 52 5.52 -21.62 -5.35
C ALA A 52 4.90 -20.26 -4.98
N LEU A 53 5.51 -19.17 -5.46
CA LEU A 53 5.03 -17.81 -5.21
C LEU A 53 3.66 -17.58 -5.84
N ARG A 54 3.44 -17.98 -7.10
CA ARG A 54 2.14 -17.85 -7.76
C ARG A 54 1.04 -18.54 -6.95
N GLY A 55 1.30 -19.75 -6.46
CA GLY A 55 0.32 -20.55 -5.72
C GLY A 55 -0.13 -19.92 -4.39
N VAL A 56 0.72 -19.11 -3.74
CA VAL A 56 0.35 -18.42 -2.49
C VAL A 56 -0.10 -16.98 -2.70
N LEU A 57 0.29 -16.35 -3.81
CA LEU A 57 -0.10 -14.98 -4.17
C LEU A 57 -1.55 -14.93 -4.65
N GLU A 58 -2.02 -15.95 -5.39
CA GLU A 58 -3.41 -16.03 -5.83
C GLU A 58 -4.34 -16.18 -4.62
N GLY A 59 -5.09 -15.12 -4.29
CA GLY A 59 -5.97 -15.06 -3.13
C GLY A 59 -5.30 -14.59 -1.84
N LEU A 60 -4.05 -14.10 -1.92
CA LEU A 60 -3.39 -13.46 -0.78
C LEU A 60 -4.16 -12.19 -0.37
N SER A 61 -4.36 -12.02 0.94
CA SER A 61 -4.88 -10.79 1.54
C SER A 61 -3.91 -10.29 2.61
N PHE A 62 -3.65 -8.99 2.66
CA PHE A 62 -2.75 -8.38 3.64
C PHE A 62 -3.13 -6.93 3.95
N GLU A 63 -2.72 -6.44 5.12
CA GLU A 63 -2.89 -5.03 5.52
C GLU A 63 -1.76 -4.17 4.97
N GLY A 64 -2.12 -3.14 4.20
CA GLY A 64 -1.19 -2.16 3.63
C GLY A 64 -1.52 -0.72 4.03
N PRO A 65 -0.69 0.28 3.63
CA PRO A 65 -0.96 1.69 3.90
C PRO A 65 -2.30 2.17 3.34
N LYS A 66 -2.85 1.52 2.32
CA LYS A 66 -4.15 1.88 1.75
C LYS A 66 -5.34 1.12 2.35
N GLY A 67 -5.13 0.30 3.38
CA GLY A 67 -6.11 -0.64 3.93
C GLY A 67 -5.79 -2.08 3.51
N THR A 68 -6.80 -2.96 3.60
CA THR A 68 -6.66 -4.35 3.15
C THR A 68 -6.46 -4.40 1.63
N ILE A 69 -5.47 -5.19 1.20
CA ILE A 69 -5.16 -5.46 -0.21
C ILE A 69 -5.45 -6.93 -0.48
N ASP A 70 -6.26 -7.21 -1.49
CA ASP A 70 -6.60 -8.57 -1.91
C ASP A 70 -6.08 -8.85 -3.33
N ILE A 71 -5.26 -9.89 -3.49
CA ILE A 71 -4.75 -10.30 -4.79
C ILE A 71 -5.75 -11.24 -5.46
N ARG A 72 -6.47 -10.70 -6.45
CA ARG A 72 -7.53 -11.43 -7.16
C ARG A 72 -6.94 -12.60 -7.97
N PRO A 73 -7.35 -13.86 -7.72
CA PRO A 73 -6.75 -15.03 -8.36
C PRO A 73 -6.84 -15.05 -9.89
N GLU A 74 -7.95 -14.59 -10.46
CA GLU A 74 -8.25 -14.76 -11.88
C GLU A 74 -7.45 -13.84 -12.82
N ASP A 75 -6.90 -12.73 -12.33
CA ASP A 75 -6.13 -11.78 -13.15
C ASP A 75 -5.01 -11.03 -12.39
N HIS A 76 -4.71 -11.45 -11.16
CA HIS A 76 -3.61 -10.98 -10.33
C HIS A 76 -3.65 -9.48 -10.02
N VAL A 77 -4.82 -8.85 -10.10
CA VAL A 77 -5.02 -7.45 -9.70
C VAL A 77 -5.03 -7.35 -8.18
N ALA A 78 -4.28 -6.39 -7.64
CA ALA A 78 -4.34 -5.97 -6.24
C ALA A 78 -5.57 -5.07 -6.02
N ILE A 79 -6.67 -5.68 -5.56
CA ILE A 79 -7.89 -4.98 -5.15
C ILE A 79 -7.61 -4.25 -3.84
N GLN A 80 -8.06 -3.01 -3.77
CA GLN A 80 -7.76 -2.09 -2.69
C GLN A 80 -8.75 -0.94 -2.69
N ASP A 81 -8.88 -0.27 -1.55
CA ASP A 81 -9.64 0.97 -1.44
C ASP A 81 -9.11 2.06 -2.38
N MET A 82 -10.04 2.75 -3.03
CA MET A 82 -9.75 3.93 -3.83
C MET A 82 -10.34 5.17 -3.17
N TYR A 83 -9.50 6.17 -2.95
CA TYR A 83 -9.88 7.39 -2.25
C TYR A 83 -10.22 8.49 -3.25
N ILE A 84 -11.48 8.92 -3.24
CA ILE A 84 -11.93 10.10 -3.96
C ILE A 84 -11.57 11.33 -3.12
N VAL A 85 -10.79 12.22 -3.72
CA VAL A 85 -10.31 13.44 -3.06
C VAL A 85 -10.58 14.68 -3.91
N LYS A 86 -10.68 15.82 -3.24
CA LYS A 86 -10.79 17.14 -3.87
C LYS A 86 -9.50 17.93 -3.66
N LEU A 87 -8.87 18.36 -4.75
CA LEU A 87 -7.68 19.22 -4.71
C LEU A 87 -8.04 20.60 -4.13
N LEU A 88 -7.31 21.02 -3.11
CA LEU A 88 -7.45 22.31 -2.44
C LEU A 88 -6.30 23.27 -2.76
N ASN A 89 -5.07 22.75 -2.83
CA ASN A 89 -3.84 23.51 -3.11
C ASN A 89 -2.79 22.59 -3.75
N VAL A 90 -1.64 23.13 -4.17
CA VAL A 90 -0.56 22.38 -4.83
C VAL A 90 0.83 22.73 -4.29
N ASP A 91 0.89 23.43 -3.16
CA ASP A 91 2.10 24.07 -2.64
C ASP A 91 2.27 23.95 -1.11
N ASP A 92 1.35 23.26 -0.42
CA ASP A 92 1.54 22.90 0.98
C ASP A 92 2.80 22.03 1.18
N PRO A 93 3.78 22.45 2.01
CA PRO A 93 5.05 21.76 2.17
C PRO A 93 4.92 20.40 2.87
N GLU A 94 3.77 20.11 3.48
CA GLU A 94 3.46 18.82 4.12
C GLU A 94 2.56 17.93 3.25
N PHE A 95 2.39 18.28 1.98
CA PHE A 95 1.58 17.57 0.99
C PHE A 95 0.10 17.45 1.39
N LYS A 96 -0.39 18.40 2.20
CA LYS A 96 -1.81 18.51 2.57
C LYS A 96 -2.63 19.18 1.46
N TYR A 97 -2.57 18.60 0.26
CA TYR A 97 -3.19 19.13 -0.95
C TYR A 97 -4.70 18.87 -1.03
N TYR A 98 -5.20 17.89 -0.29
CA TYR A 98 -6.48 17.26 -0.58
C TYR A 98 -7.45 17.27 0.60
N GLU A 99 -8.73 17.42 0.29
CA GLU A 99 -9.84 17.07 1.17
C GLU A 99 -10.39 15.68 0.77
N TYR A 100 -10.59 14.81 1.77
CA TYR A 100 -11.23 13.52 1.57
C TYR A 100 -12.72 13.69 1.24
N VAL A 101 -13.22 12.95 0.24
CA VAL A 101 -14.64 12.96 -0.14
C VAL A 101 -15.30 11.63 0.19
N ALA A 102 -14.76 10.53 -0.33
CA ALA A 102 -15.32 9.18 -0.17
C ALA A 102 -14.26 8.11 -0.47
N THR A 103 -14.49 6.90 0.01
CA THR A 103 -13.78 5.68 -0.40
C THR A 103 -14.71 4.83 -1.25
N VAL A 104 -14.18 4.22 -2.31
CA VAL A 104 -14.89 3.31 -3.23
C VAL A 104 -14.09 2.03 -3.48
#